data_AF-A0A191TL57-F1
#
_entry.id   AF-A0A191TL57-F1
#
_cell.length_a   1.000
_cell.length_b   1.000
_cell.length_c   1.000
_cell.angle_alpha   90.00
_cell.angle_beta   90.00
_cell.angle_gamma   90.00
#
_symmetry.space_group_name_H-M   'P 1'
#
loop_
_entity.id
_entity.type
_entity.pdbx_description
1 polymer ?
#
loop_
_entity_poly.entity_id
_entity_poly.type
_entity_poly.pdbx_seq_one_letter_code
_entity_poly.pdbx_strand_id
1 'polypeptide(L)'
;MNINDDLTQRWWNLEAKLAEKFGKKPDMEAILFLIGMQETGFVQPKITKEQKQDLMHVAVCTVLTPSGYYELEKTDEDGFPHFKQLKEHKTLSLAEQENFLKDHILFYFEQQGFI
;
A
#
# COMPACT_ATOMS: atom_id res chain seq x y z
N MET A 1 2.52 -25.09 -10.53
CA MET A 1 2.56 -24.08 -9.45
C MET A 1 1.27 -23.28 -9.56
N ASN A 2 0.40 -23.28 -8.53
CA ASN A 2 -0.76 -22.38 -8.58
C ASN A 2 -0.25 -20.95 -8.33
N ILE A 3 -0.76 -20.00 -9.11
CA ILE A 3 -0.45 -18.57 -8.98
C ILE A 3 -0.79 -18.06 -7.57
N ASN A 4 -1.85 -18.62 -6.95
CA ASN A 4 -2.25 -18.30 -5.58
C ASN A 4 -1.22 -18.75 -4.52
N ASP A 5 -0.52 -19.87 -4.77
CA ASP A 5 0.52 -20.36 -3.87
C ASP A 5 1.73 -19.42 -3.91
N ASP A 6 2.10 -18.92 -5.10
CA ASP A 6 3.20 -17.96 -5.29
C ASP A 6 2.95 -16.61 -4.60
N LEU A 7 1.76 -16.02 -4.81
CA LEU A 7 1.37 -14.76 -4.16
C LEU A 7 1.42 -14.88 -2.64
N THR A 8 0.90 -15.99 -2.10
CA THR A 8 0.90 -16.25 -0.66
C THR A 8 2.31 -16.36 -0.10
N GLN A 9 3.22 -17.06 -0.79
CA GLN A 9 4.63 -17.16 -0.37
C GLN A 9 5.33 -15.80 -0.39
N ARG A 10 5.18 -15.03 -1.48
CA ARG A 10 5.76 -13.68 -1.61
C ARG A 10 5.25 -12.75 -0.50
N TRP A 11 3.95 -12.83 -0.21
CA TRP A 11 3.33 -12.07 0.88
C TRP A 11 3.91 -12.44 2.24
N TRP A 12 4.02 -13.74 2.56
CA TRP A 12 4.60 -14.18 3.84
C TRP A 12 6.06 -13.74 4.00
N ASN A 13 6.84 -13.72 2.92
CA ASN A 13 8.22 -13.23 2.95
C ASN A 13 8.27 -11.72 3.27
N LEU A 14 7.37 -10.92 2.68
CA LEU A 14 7.25 -9.50 3.00
C LEU A 14 6.85 -9.30 4.47
N GLU A 15 5.83 -10.02 4.95
CA GLU A 15 5.39 -9.96 6.35
C GLU A 15 6.52 -10.33 7.31
N ALA A 16 7.31 -11.36 7.00
CA ALA A 16 8.46 -11.79 7.80
C ALA A 16 9.54 -10.71 7.84
N LYS A 17 9.96 -10.16 6.69
CA LYS A 17 10.96 -9.08 6.62
C LYS A 17 10.51 -7.84 7.40
N LEU A 18 9.24 -7.46 7.29
CA LEU A 18 8.69 -6.34 8.07
C LEU A 18 8.62 -6.68 9.57
N ALA A 19 8.27 -7.91 9.93
CA ALA A 19 8.28 -8.36 11.32
C ALA A 19 9.68 -8.32 11.94
N GLU A 20 10.73 -8.69 11.19
CA GLU A 20 12.12 -8.58 11.64
C GLU A 20 12.53 -7.13 11.87
N LYS A 21 12.06 -6.21 11.01
CA LYS A 21 12.38 -4.78 11.12
C LYS A 21 11.62 -4.07 12.25
N PHE A 22 10.36 -4.42 12.47
CA PHE A 22 9.46 -3.70 13.39
C PHE A 22 9.11 -4.49 14.66
N GLY A 23 9.58 -5.73 14.80
CA GLY A 23 9.35 -6.61 15.95
C GLY A 23 7.94 -7.20 16.04
N LYS A 24 7.07 -6.95 15.05
CA LYS A 24 5.70 -7.47 15.01
C LYS A 24 5.27 -7.75 13.57
N LYS A 25 4.58 -8.88 13.37
CA LYS A 25 3.94 -9.20 12.08
C LYS A 25 2.87 -8.15 11.74
N PRO A 26 3.02 -7.38 10.66
CA PRO A 26 2.01 -6.43 10.24
C PRO A 26 0.87 -7.14 9.49
N ASP A 27 -0.33 -6.57 9.54
CA ASP A 27 -1.44 -6.89 8.65
C ASP A 27 -1.41 -5.96 7.42
N MET A 28 -2.29 -6.21 6.44
CA MET A 28 -2.36 -5.40 5.22
C MET A 28 -2.61 -3.92 5.50
N GLU A 29 -3.47 -3.60 6.49
CA GLU A 29 -3.74 -2.21 6.89
C GLU A 29 -2.49 -1.53 7.45
N ALA A 30 -1.71 -2.23 8.29
CA ALA A 30 -0.44 -1.71 8.80
C ALA A 30 0.57 -1.49 7.68
N ILE A 31 0.62 -2.39 6.69
CA ILE A 31 1.52 -2.24 5.53
C ILE A 31 1.12 -1.02 4.69
N LEU A 32 -0.17 -0.87 4.36
CA LEU A 32 -0.68 0.30 3.65
C LEU A 32 -0.38 1.58 4.43
N PHE A 33 -0.59 1.58 5.73
CA PHE A 33 -0.25 2.72 6.57
C PHE A 33 1.24 3.08 6.52
N LEU A 34 2.14 2.10 6.54
CA LEU A 34 3.59 2.33 6.40
C LEU A 34 3.95 2.93 5.04
N ILE A 35 3.34 2.44 3.96
CA ILE A 35 3.51 3.00 2.62
C ILE A 35 3.02 4.46 2.61
N GLY A 36 1.84 4.72 3.16
CA GLY A 36 1.29 6.08 3.24
C GLY A 36 2.20 7.05 3.97
N MET A 37 2.77 6.64 5.10
CA MET A 37 3.75 7.44 5.84
C MET A 37 5.02 7.70 5.02
N GLN A 38 5.49 6.70 4.28
CA GLN A 38 6.68 6.83 3.43
C GLN A 38 6.44 7.83 2.28
N GLU A 39 5.31 7.72 1.60
CA GLU A 39 4.98 8.55 0.44
C GLU A 39 4.69 10.01 0.79
N THR A 40 4.09 10.24 1.95
CA THR A 40 3.81 11.60 2.45
C THR A 40 4.99 12.23 3.20
N GLY A 41 5.99 11.44 3.60
CA GLY A 41 7.00 11.86 4.56
C GLY A 41 6.42 12.26 5.93
N PHE A 42 5.18 11.84 6.23
CA PHE A 42 4.45 12.26 7.40
C PHE A 42 5.02 11.60 8.66
N VAL A 43 5.66 12.40 9.51
CA VAL A 43 6.20 11.96 10.80
C VAL A 43 5.65 12.85 11.91
N GLN A 44 4.71 12.30 12.68
CA GLN A 44 4.15 12.99 13.85
C GLN A 44 4.10 12.06 15.08
N PRO A 45 4.31 12.60 16.29
CA PRO A 45 4.30 11.81 17.53
C PRO A 45 2.91 11.26 17.87
N LYS A 46 1.84 11.86 17.34
CA LYS A 46 0.46 11.39 17.50
C LYS A 46 -0.25 11.48 16.16
N ILE A 47 -0.85 10.37 15.75
CA ILE A 47 -1.58 10.24 14.49
C ILE A 47 -3.05 10.03 14.84
N THR A 48 -3.92 10.89 14.31
CA THR A 48 -5.36 10.78 14.52
C THR A 48 -5.93 9.64 13.68
N LYS A 49 -7.17 9.22 13.97
CA LYS A 49 -7.85 8.20 13.17
C LYS A 49 -8.04 8.63 11.72
N GLU A 50 -8.36 9.90 11.51
CA GLU A 50 -8.56 10.50 10.19
C GLU A 50 -7.26 10.52 9.40
N GLN A 51 -6.16 11.02 9.99
CA GLN A 51 -4.84 10.97 9.37
C GLN A 51 -4.41 9.53 9.02
N LYS A 52 -4.75 8.55 9.86
CA LYS A 52 -4.50 7.14 9.54
C LYS A 52 -5.26 6.70 8.29
N GLN A 53 -6.52 7.10 8.14
CA GLN A 53 -7.32 6.82 6.95
C GLN A 53 -6.76 7.51 5.71
N ASP A 54 -6.34 8.77 5.83
CA ASP A 54 -5.73 9.53 4.73
C ASP A 54 -4.43 8.88 4.25
N LEU A 55 -3.57 8.46 5.17
CA LEU A 55 -2.32 7.76 4.85
C LEU A 55 -2.59 6.43 4.13
N MET A 56 -3.57 5.65 4.58
CA MET A 56 -3.97 4.42 3.90
C MET A 56 -4.56 4.71 2.51
N HIS A 57 -5.31 5.80 2.35
CA HIS A 57 -5.83 6.21 1.04
C HIS A 57 -4.70 6.57 0.07
N VAL A 58 -3.73 7.37 0.52
CA VAL A 58 -2.51 7.67 -0.25
C VAL A 58 -1.81 6.39 -0.68
N ALA A 59 -1.62 5.45 0.25
CA ALA A 59 -0.97 4.18 -0.07
C ALA A 59 -1.69 3.39 -1.15
N VAL A 60 -3.02 3.26 -1.06
CA VAL A 60 -3.83 2.56 -2.08
C VAL A 60 -3.70 3.26 -3.43
N CYS A 61 -3.78 4.59 -3.46
CA CYS A 61 -3.61 5.34 -4.70
C CYS A 61 -2.22 5.14 -5.31
N THR A 62 -1.17 5.22 -4.49
CA THR A 62 0.23 5.01 -4.92
C THR A 62 0.43 3.61 -5.50
N VAL A 63 0.05 2.54 -4.77
CA VAL A 63 0.32 1.17 -5.24
C VAL A 63 -0.47 0.83 -6.50
N LEU A 64 -1.59 1.52 -6.76
CA LEU A 64 -2.43 1.31 -7.93
C LEU A 64 -2.07 2.23 -9.12
N THR A 65 -1.17 3.21 -8.94
CA THR A 65 -0.68 4.08 -10.02
C THR A 65 -0.03 3.32 -11.17
N PRO A 66 0.86 2.32 -10.95
CA PRO A 66 1.46 1.53 -12.04
C PRO A 66 0.43 0.82 -12.94
N SER A 67 -0.72 0.44 -12.39
CA SER A 67 -1.83 -0.17 -13.14
C SER A 67 -2.76 0.86 -13.80
N GLY A 68 -2.46 2.14 -13.65
CA GLY A 68 -3.19 3.26 -14.26
C GLY A 68 -4.58 3.48 -13.68
N TYR A 69 -4.81 3.11 -12.42
CA TYR A 69 -6.05 3.44 -11.71
C TYR A 69 -6.03 4.88 -11.18
N TYR A 70 -4.85 5.34 -10.79
CA TYR A 70 -4.62 6.66 -10.20
C TYR A 70 -3.40 7.30 -10.82
N GLU A 71 -3.43 8.62 -10.96
CA GLU A 71 -2.29 9.44 -11.36
C GLU A 71 -2.10 10.55 -10.34
N LEU A 72 -0.85 10.81 -9.96
CA LEU A 72 -0.51 11.92 -9.09
C LEU A 72 -0.81 13.24 -9.83
N GLU A 73 -1.78 14.00 -9.32
CA GLU A 73 -2.18 15.28 -9.92
C GLU A 73 -1.38 16.44 -9.33
N LYS A 74 -1.26 16.47 -8.00
CA LYS A 74 -0.54 17.53 -7.27
C LYS A 74 -0.16 17.04 -5.88
N THR A 75 0.72 17.77 -5.22
CA THR A 75 0.99 17.64 -3.79
C THR A 75 0.60 18.95 -3.14
N ASP A 76 -0.12 18.89 -2.03
CA ASP A 76 -0.51 20.10 -1.30
C ASP A 76 0.63 20.67 -0.45
N GLU A 77 0.36 21.82 0.20
CA GLU A 77 1.33 22.52 1.04
C GLU A 77 1.72 21.74 2.31
N ASP A 78 0.89 20.77 2.71
CA ASP A 78 1.14 19.86 3.83
C ASP A 78 1.91 18.60 3.41
N GLY A 79 2.26 18.46 2.12
CA GLY A 79 3.02 17.34 1.58
C GLY A 79 2.17 16.12 1.22
N PHE A 80 0.84 16.23 1.24
CA PHE A 80 -0.05 15.12 0.88
C PHE A 80 -0.23 15.05 -0.64
N PRO A 81 0.01 13.89 -1.27
CA PRO A 81 -0.24 13.68 -2.68
C PRO A 81 -1.74 13.53 -2.95
N HIS A 82 -2.24 14.30 -3.91
CA HIS A 82 -3.60 14.23 -4.43
C HIS A 82 -3.60 13.45 -5.74
N PHE A 83 -4.46 12.45 -5.81
CA PHE A 83 -4.53 11.56 -6.96
C PHE A 83 -5.82 11.76 -7.73
N LYS A 84 -5.70 11.72 -9.06
CA LYS A 84 -6.82 11.68 -9.97
C LYS A 84 -7.13 10.23 -10.31
N GLN A 85 -8.37 9.81 -10.08
CA GLN A 85 -8.84 8.49 -10.50
C GLN A 85 -9.02 8.46 -12.03
N LEU A 86 -8.35 7.52 -12.69
CA LEU A 86 -8.37 7.33 -14.14
C LEU A 86 -9.26 6.16 -14.58
N LYS A 87 -9.43 5.16 -13.70
CA LYS A 87 -10.25 3.96 -13.97
C LYS A 87 -11.21 3.70 -12.83
N GLU A 88 -12.40 3.23 -13.17
CA GLU A 88 -13.33 2.70 -12.19
C GLU A 88 -12.80 1.41 -11.57
N HIS A 89 -13.08 1.23 -10.29
CA HIS A 89 -12.78 -0.02 -9.60
C HIS A 89 -13.64 -1.13 -10.18
N LYS A 90 -13.01 -2.26 -10.52
CA LYS A 90 -13.76 -3.45 -10.90
C LYS A 90 -14.53 -3.95 -9.68
N THR A 91 -15.76 -4.40 -9.88
CA THR A 91 -16.54 -5.08 -8.84
C THR A 91 -15.92 -6.46 -8.59
N LEU A 92 -15.01 -6.52 -7.63
CA LEU A 92 -14.33 -7.73 -7.18
C LEU A 92 -14.92 -8.20 -5.85
N SER A 93 -14.90 -9.50 -5.59
CA SER A 93 -15.17 -10.02 -4.24
C SER A 93 -14.11 -9.55 -3.24
N LEU A 94 -14.41 -9.59 -1.95
CA LEU A 94 -13.45 -9.16 -0.91
C LEU A 94 -12.11 -9.91 -0.99
N ALA A 95 -12.14 -11.22 -1.27
CA ALA A 95 -10.94 -12.02 -1.44
C ALA A 95 -10.12 -11.62 -2.67
N GLU A 96 -10.79 -11.28 -3.77
CA GLU A 96 -10.12 -10.79 -4.98
C GLU A 96 -9.54 -9.40 -4.79
N GLN A 97 -10.23 -8.50 -4.07
CA GLN A 97 -9.70 -7.18 -3.71
C GLN A 97 -8.45 -7.29 -2.85
N GLU A 98 -8.45 -8.20 -1.87
CA GLU A 98 -7.29 -8.44 -1.01
C GLU A 98 -6.10 -8.96 -1.82
N ASN A 99 -6.28 -10.00 -2.65
CA ASN A 99 -5.21 -10.52 -3.49
C ASN A 99 -4.69 -9.47 -4.49
N PHE A 100 -5.61 -8.68 -5.06
CA PHE A 100 -5.26 -7.58 -5.95
C PHE A 100 -4.37 -6.55 -5.25
N LEU A 101 -4.74 -6.11 -4.05
CA LEU A 101 -3.92 -5.18 -3.27
C LEU A 101 -2.57 -5.80 -2.88
N LYS A 102 -2.55 -7.06 -2.44
CA LYS A 102 -1.31 -7.76 -2.07
C LYS A 102 -0.30 -7.76 -3.21
N ASP A 103 -0.75 -8.03 -4.43
CA ASP A 103 0.11 -8.03 -5.62
C ASP A 103 0.74 -6.64 -5.88
N HIS A 104 -0.06 -5.58 -5.79
CA HIS A 104 0.42 -4.21 -5.99
C HIS A 104 1.34 -3.73 -4.86
N ILE A 105 1.06 -4.13 -3.62
CA ILE A 105 1.92 -3.86 -2.48
C ILE A 105 3.27 -4.57 -2.65
N LEU A 106 3.27 -5.84 -3.05
CA LEU A 106 4.52 -6.56 -3.33
C LEU A 106 5.33 -5.88 -4.43
N PHE A 107 4.66 -5.50 -5.51
CA PHE A 107 5.30 -4.74 -6.59
C PHE A 107 5.90 -3.42 -6.08
N TYR A 108 5.20 -2.68 -5.22
CA TYR A 108 5.73 -1.47 -4.60
C TYR A 108 7.04 -1.75 -3.83
N PHE A 109 7.08 -2.77 -2.96
CA PHE A 109 8.29 -3.11 -2.21
C PHE A 109 9.44 -3.63 -3.08
N GLU A 110 9.14 -4.32 -4.19
CA GLU A 110 10.13 -4.71 -5.20
C GLU A 110 10.73 -3.48 -5.88
N GLN A 111 9.91 -2.49 -6.28
CA GLN A 111 10.40 -1.24 -6.87
C GLN A 111 11.28 -0.43 -5.90
N GLN A 112 11.01 -0.52 -4.60
CA GLN A 112 11.85 0.10 -3.55
C GLN A 112 13.11 -0.71 -3.22
N GLY A 113 13.31 -1.89 -3.82
CA GLY A 113 14.45 -2.77 -3.54
C GLY A 113 14.46 -3.35 -2.12
N PHE A 114 13.31 -3.37 -1.45
CA PHE A 114 13.18 -3.92 -0.09
C PHE A 114 13.06 -5.45 -0.09
N ILE A 115 12.37 -5.98 -1.10
CA ILE A 115 12.23 -7.42 -1.33
C ILE A 115 12.89 -7.89 -2.60
#